data_AF-A0A1E3NF05-F1
#
_entry.id   AF-A0A1E3NF05-F1
#
_cell.length_a   1.000
_cell.length_b   1.000
_cell.length_c   1.000
_cell.angle_alpha   90.00
_cell.angle_beta   90.00
_cell.angle_gamma   90.00
#
_symmetry.space_group_name_H-M   'P 1'
#
loop_
_entity.id
_entity.type
_entity.pdbx_description
1 polymer ?
#
loop_
_entity_poly.entity_id
_entity_poly.type
_entity_poly.pdbx_seq_one_letter_code
_entity_poly.pdbx_strand_id
1 'polypeptide(L)'
;MEIESQGEHIRFEALHSALSYALQKTLSKLTLKTFVSCYPEIDHHVLDYVRKQILKSWQTRAEAEFQKIFTERGLKGKLDDLDTVIQNAEKRKKKFEHESRMGGGDGVQDMRRNISALSPSELSKMYIVTEKQKSLELLHTELQAIKGANEELLARIEGFKREIDSNVSEYGPVTDDLKVLDDIDETSEEAAFKEMVEWAVEELTKFD
;
A
#
# COMPACT_ATOMS: atom_id res chain seq x y z
N MET A 1 6.34 0.11 -4.94
CA MET A 1 5.05 0.74 -4.64
C MET A 1 5.29 1.66 -3.48
N GLU A 2 5.50 2.95 -3.76
CA GLU A 2 5.45 4.08 -2.82
C GLU A 2 5.44 5.30 -3.74
N ILE A 3 4.26 5.86 -3.99
CA ILE A 3 4.17 7.17 -4.62
C ILE A 3 4.40 8.14 -3.45
N GLU A 4 5.68 8.42 -3.17
CA GLU A 4 6.04 9.58 -2.37
C GLU A 4 5.39 10.78 -3.05
N SER A 5 4.32 11.28 -2.42
CA SER A 5 3.77 12.59 -2.72
C SER A 5 4.93 13.56 -2.60
N GLN A 6 5.52 13.95 -3.74
CA GLN A 6 6.51 15.02 -3.85
C GLN A 6 5.86 16.31 -3.36
N GLY A 7 5.81 16.48 -2.05
CA GLY A 7 5.62 17.77 -1.44
C GLY A 7 6.85 18.58 -1.78
N GLU A 8 6.64 19.82 -2.22
CA GLU A 8 7.74 20.76 -2.46
C GLU A 8 8.49 20.98 -1.14
N HIS A 9 9.66 20.35 -1.01
CA HIS A 9 10.51 20.43 0.18
C HIS A 9 11.37 21.69 0.12
N ILE A 10 10.76 22.82 0.47
CA ILE A 10 11.36 24.14 0.28
C ILE A 10 12.12 24.65 1.51
N ARG A 11 11.78 24.17 2.72
CA ARG A 11 12.31 24.78 3.96
C ARG A 11 13.76 24.45 4.22
N PHE A 12 14.17 23.21 3.97
CA PHE A 12 15.57 22.83 4.17
C PHE A 12 16.49 23.61 3.21
N GLU A 13 16.09 23.72 1.94
CA GLU A 13 16.82 24.51 0.94
C GLU A 13 16.87 26.00 1.31
N ALA A 14 15.74 26.57 1.76
CA ALA A 14 15.69 27.94 2.22
C ALA A 14 16.62 28.19 3.43
N LEU A 15 16.64 27.27 4.40
CA LEU A 15 17.54 27.34 5.55
C LEU A 15 19.01 27.28 5.12
N HIS A 16 19.35 26.34 4.23
CA HIS A 16 20.69 26.19 3.69
C HIS A 16 21.16 27.45 2.95
N SER A 17 20.29 28.01 2.10
CA SER A 17 20.54 29.23 1.35
C SER A 17 20.73 30.44 2.28
N ALA A 18 19.87 30.59 3.29
CA ALA A 18 19.98 31.67 4.27
C ALA A 18 21.28 31.60 5.08
N LEU A 19 21.71 30.41 5.51
CA LEU A 19 22.98 30.20 6.20
C LEU A 19 24.18 30.52 5.32
N SER A 20 24.16 30.05 4.07
CA SER A 20 25.22 30.32 3.09
C SER A 20 25.34 31.82 2.82
N TYR A 21 24.20 32.50 2.66
CA TYR A 21 24.15 33.95 2.48
C TYR A 21 24.67 34.71 3.71
N ALA A 22 24.27 34.31 4.92
CA ALA A 22 24.73 34.93 6.17
C ALA A 22 26.24 34.75 6.38
N LEU A 23 26.78 33.57 6.04
CA LEU A 23 28.22 33.31 6.07
C LEU A 23 28.97 34.23 5.10
N GLN A 24 28.52 34.29 3.84
CA GLN A 24 29.13 35.18 2.84
C GLN A 24 29.05 36.65 3.24
N LYS A 25 27.93 37.11 3.80
CA LYS A 25 27.80 38.48 4.29
C LYS A 25 28.73 38.77 5.46
N THR A 26 28.90 37.84 6.39
CA THR A 26 29.87 37.97 7.48
C THR A 26 31.29 38.07 6.94
N LEU A 27 31.67 37.17 6.04
CA LEU A 27 33.01 37.14 5.42
C LEU A 27 33.28 38.40 4.58
N SER A 28 32.25 38.96 3.93
CA SER A 28 32.38 40.19 3.12
C SER A 28 32.79 41.43 3.92
N LYS A 29 32.58 41.43 5.25
CA LYS A 29 33.00 42.52 6.14
C LYS A 29 34.50 42.49 6.43
N LEU A 30 35.15 41.35 6.26
CA LEU A 30 36.58 41.17 6.46
C LEU A 30 37.36 41.62 5.22
N THR A 31 37.34 42.94 5.00
CA THR A 31 38.02 43.58 3.87
C THR A 31 39.51 43.79 4.15
N LEU A 32 40.31 43.95 3.09
CA LEU A 32 41.73 44.30 3.27
C LEU A 32 41.90 45.63 4.02
N LYS A 33 41.04 46.61 3.75
CA LYS A 33 41.06 47.92 4.43
C LYS A 33 40.90 47.78 5.95
N THR A 34 39.97 46.94 6.41
CA THR A 34 39.76 46.67 7.84
C THR A 34 40.95 45.94 8.48
N PHE A 35 41.67 45.10 7.73
CA PHE A 35 42.88 44.44 8.24
C PHE A 35 44.04 45.42 8.35
N VAL A 36 44.28 46.23 7.32
CA VAL A 36 45.35 47.25 7.31
C VAL A 36 45.12 48.31 8.40
N SER A 37 43.87 48.71 8.67
CA SER A 37 43.59 49.67 9.74
C SER A 37 43.91 49.14 11.13
N CYS A 38 43.80 47.82 11.36
CA CYS A 38 44.10 47.21 12.65
C CYS A 38 45.59 46.82 12.79
N TYR A 39 46.30 46.67 11.67
CA TYR A 39 47.70 46.24 11.64
C TYR A 39 48.54 47.11 10.67
N PRO A 40 48.71 48.41 10.98
CA PRO A 40 49.33 49.36 10.04
C PRO A 40 50.83 49.14 9.81
N GLU A 41 51.51 48.44 10.72
CA GLU A 41 52.97 48.20 10.67
C GLU A 41 53.34 46.99 9.79
N ILE A 42 52.37 46.19 9.37
CA ILE A 42 52.59 44.95 8.61
C ILE A 42 52.42 45.22 7.11
N ASP A 43 53.27 44.59 6.28
CA ASP A 43 53.16 44.66 4.82
C ASP A 43 51.77 44.20 4.33
N HIS A 44 51.18 45.01 3.45
CA HIS A 44 49.87 44.79 2.86
C HIS A 44 49.79 43.47 2.10
N HIS A 45 50.88 43.03 1.46
CA HIS A 45 50.91 41.75 0.74
C HIS A 45 50.79 40.55 1.68
N VAL A 46 51.46 40.60 2.83
CA VAL A 46 51.38 39.58 3.87
C VAL A 46 49.97 39.56 4.48
N LEU A 47 49.40 40.73 4.76
CA LEU A 47 48.03 40.84 5.28
C LEU A 47 46.97 40.31 4.31
N ASP A 48 47.11 40.57 3.01
CA ASP A 48 46.16 40.03 2.02
C ASP A 48 46.25 38.51 1.90
N TYR A 49 47.46 37.95 1.98
CA TYR A 49 47.66 36.49 2.01
C TYR A 49 47.00 35.86 3.24
N VAL A 50 47.28 36.40 4.44
CA VAL A 50 46.69 35.91 5.70
C VAL A 50 45.17 36.04 5.67
N ARG A 51 44.63 37.19 5.21
CA ARG A 51 43.19 37.40 5.06
C ARG A 51 42.55 36.34 4.18
N LYS A 52 43.12 36.07 3.00
CA LYS A 52 42.61 35.03 2.08
C LYS A 52 42.63 33.64 2.72
N GLN A 53 43.69 33.30 3.45
CA GLN A 53 43.78 32.03 4.18
C GLN A 53 42.71 31.92 5.27
N ILE A 54 42.52 32.97 6.08
CA ILE A 54 41.49 33.01 7.13
C ILE A 54 40.10 32.85 6.50
N LEU A 55 39.80 33.61 5.44
CA LEU A 55 38.51 33.54 4.76
C LEU A 55 38.22 32.12 4.24
N LYS A 56 39.19 31.50 3.56
CA LYS A 56 39.05 30.15 3.03
C LYS A 56 38.86 29.12 4.15
N SER A 57 39.73 29.15 5.17
CA SER A 57 39.65 28.20 6.30
C SER A 57 38.34 28.35 7.06
N TRP A 58 37.90 29.59 7.30
CA TRP A 58 36.65 29.86 7.98
C TRP A 58 35.45 29.34 7.19
N GLN A 59 35.40 29.63 5.88
CA GLN A 59 34.32 29.16 5.02
C GLN A 59 34.22 27.64 5.03
N THR A 60 35.33 26.94 4.76
CA THR A 60 35.34 25.46 4.73
C THR A 60 34.96 24.85 6.07
N ARG A 61 35.46 25.40 7.19
CA ARG A 61 35.12 24.90 8.52
C ARG A 61 33.66 25.15 8.87
N ALA A 62 33.14 26.34 8.58
CA ALA A 62 31.75 26.69 8.87
C ALA A 62 30.78 25.81 8.07
N GLU A 63 31.04 25.61 6.77
CA GLU A 63 30.24 24.73 5.92
C GLU A 63 30.27 23.28 6.42
N ALA A 64 31.44 22.76 6.81
CA ALA A 64 31.56 21.41 7.37
C ALA A 64 30.79 21.26 8.69
N GLU A 65 30.88 22.23 9.60
CA GLU A 65 30.15 22.21 10.87
C GLU A 65 28.63 22.33 10.65
N PHE A 66 28.16 23.12 9.67
CA PHE A 66 26.74 23.17 9.32
C PHE A 66 26.23 21.81 8.85
N GLN A 67 26.97 21.12 7.97
CA GLN A 67 26.60 19.78 7.51
C GLN A 67 26.57 18.76 8.66
N LYS A 68 27.52 18.86 9.58
CA LYS A 68 27.53 18.02 10.78
C LYS A 68 26.28 18.26 11.65
N ILE A 69 25.90 19.53 11.87
CA ILE A 69 24.67 19.85 12.62
C ILE A 69 23.42 19.34 11.90
N PHE A 70 23.35 19.47 10.57
CA PHE A 70 22.21 18.99 9.77
C PHE A 70 22.02 17.48 9.91
N THR A 71 23.13 16.73 9.87
CA THR A 71 23.13 15.27 9.97
C THR A 71 22.84 14.80 11.40
N GLU A 72 23.54 15.33 12.41
CA GLU A 72 23.34 14.97 13.83
C GLU A 72 21.90 15.18 14.29
N ARG A 73 21.24 16.24 13.82
CA ARG A 73 19.87 16.57 14.21
C ARG A 73 18.81 16.00 13.28
N GLY A 74 19.19 15.37 12.17
CA GLY A 74 18.27 14.91 11.13
C GLY A 74 17.38 16.04 10.60
N LEU A 75 17.96 17.23 10.40
CA LEU A 75 17.18 18.45 10.13
C LEU A 75 16.42 18.40 8.80
N LYS A 76 17.01 17.76 7.79
CA LYS A 76 16.36 17.59 6.49
C LYS A 76 15.03 16.87 6.62
N GLY A 77 15.04 15.64 7.16
CA GLY A 77 13.82 14.85 7.36
C GLY A 77 12.78 15.59 8.19
N LYS A 78 13.18 16.25 9.28
CA LYS A 78 12.24 17.00 10.13
C LYS A 78 11.58 18.20 9.43
N LEU A 79 12.34 18.90 8.57
CA LEU A 79 11.80 20.04 7.81
C LEU A 79 10.94 19.57 6.64
N ASP A 80 11.31 18.45 6.03
CA ASP A 80 10.54 17.79 4.98
C ASP A 80 9.19 17.30 5.53
N ASP A 81 9.21 16.63 6.69
CA ASP A 81 8.01 16.22 7.44
C ASP A 81 7.12 17.42 7.78
N LEU A 82 7.73 18.54 8.20
CA LEU A 82 7.01 19.77 8.50
C LEU A 82 6.32 20.33 7.25
N ASP A 83 7.00 20.33 6.10
CA ASP A 83 6.41 20.74 4.82
C ASP A 83 5.21 19.85 4.46
N THR A 84 5.32 18.54 4.64
CA THR A 84 4.19 17.61 4.46
C THR A 84 3.03 17.93 5.40
N VAL A 85 3.30 18.19 6.69
CA VAL A 85 2.26 18.54 7.67
C VAL A 85 1.54 19.84 7.28
N ILE A 86 2.28 20.85 6.84
CA ILE A 86 1.72 22.14 6.41
C ILE A 86 0.88 21.97 5.16
N GLN A 87 1.38 21.27 4.14
CA GLN A 87 0.61 20.98 2.91
C GLN A 87 -0.68 20.22 3.23
N ASN A 88 -0.64 19.25 4.13
CA ASN A 88 -1.83 18.52 4.57
C ASN A 88 -2.80 19.40 5.35
N ALA A 89 -2.33 20.36 6.14
CA ALA A 89 -3.17 21.35 6.80
C ALA A 89 -3.83 22.31 5.79
N GLU A 90 -3.08 22.77 4.78
CA GLU A 90 -3.62 23.62 3.70
C GLU A 90 -4.66 22.88 2.85
N LYS A 91 -4.42 21.62 2.50
CA LYS A 91 -5.40 20.76 1.81
C LYS A 91 -6.69 20.63 2.62
N ARG A 92 -6.59 20.37 3.93
CA ARG A 92 -7.75 20.33 4.83
C ARG A 92 -8.52 21.65 4.87
N LYS A 93 -7.80 22.78 4.94
CA LYS A 93 -8.40 24.12 4.91
C LYS A 93 -9.15 24.38 3.60
N LYS A 94 -8.54 24.08 2.44
CA LYS A 94 -9.16 24.26 1.12
C LYS A 94 -10.40 23.38 0.94
N LYS A 95 -10.35 22.12 1.37
CA LYS A 95 -11.49 21.21 1.35
C LYS A 95 -12.66 21.75 2.17
N PHE A 96 -12.37 22.24 3.37
CA PHE A 96 -13.35 22.87 4.26
C PHE A 96 -13.97 24.16 3.67
N GLU A 97 -13.15 25.02 3.04
CA GLU A 97 -13.64 26.22 2.36
C GLU A 97 -14.54 25.88 1.16
N HIS A 98 -14.26 24.80 0.45
CA HIS A 98 -15.09 24.31 -0.65
C HIS A 98 -16.43 23.75 -0.16
N GLU A 99 -16.41 22.94 0.90
CA GLU A 99 -17.62 22.35 1.52
C GLU A 99 -18.52 23.42 2.17
N SER A 100 -17.93 24.43 2.81
CA SER A 100 -18.66 25.56 3.41
C SER A 100 -19.36 26.44 2.36
N ARG A 101 -18.80 26.55 1.15
CA ARG A 101 -19.43 27.28 0.03
C ARG A 101 -20.60 26.52 -0.61
N MET A 102 -20.70 25.21 -0.38
CA MET A 102 -21.77 24.34 -0.89
C MET A 102 -22.95 24.20 0.08
N GLY A 103 -23.03 25.02 1.12
CA GLY A 103 -24.22 25.11 2.00
C GLY A 103 -24.22 24.17 3.21
N GLY A 104 -23.13 23.44 3.49
CA GLY A 104 -22.96 22.62 4.70
C GLY A 104 -22.54 23.45 5.92
N GLY A 105 -23.37 24.40 6.34
CA GLY A 105 -23.10 25.26 7.49
C GLY A 105 -23.57 24.64 8.81
N ASP A 106 -22.68 23.97 9.55
CA ASP A 106 -22.78 23.87 11.03
C ASP A 106 -21.50 23.33 11.73
N GLY A 107 -20.47 22.89 11.00
CA GLY A 107 -19.30 22.22 11.60
C GLY A 107 -18.10 23.10 11.93
N VAL A 108 -18.24 24.43 11.92
CA VAL A 108 -17.10 25.37 11.78
C VAL A 108 -16.24 25.49 13.05
N GLN A 109 -16.74 25.11 14.22
CA GLN A 109 -16.14 25.52 15.49
C GLN A 109 -15.19 24.50 16.14
N ASP A 110 -15.26 23.22 15.77
CA ASP A 110 -14.58 22.15 16.54
C ASP A 110 -13.20 21.72 15.98
N MET A 111 -12.76 22.29 14.85
CA MET A 111 -11.52 21.85 14.19
C MET A 111 -10.23 22.51 14.72
N ARG A 112 -10.36 23.52 15.62
CA ARG A 112 -9.22 24.23 16.23
C ARG A 112 -8.93 23.78 17.66
N ARG A 113 -9.01 22.48 17.94
CA ARG A 113 -8.56 21.97 19.24
C ARG A 113 -7.04 22.18 19.34
N ASN A 114 -6.63 23.05 20.26
CA ASN A 114 -5.22 23.17 20.63
C ASN A 114 -4.76 21.84 21.23
N ILE A 115 -3.66 21.29 20.72
CA ILE A 115 -3.10 20.02 21.21
C ILE A 115 -2.80 20.08 22.71
N SER A 116 -2.42 21.26 23.22
CA SER A 116 -2.17 21.52 24.64
C SER A 116 -3.42 21.47 25.53
N ALA A 117 -4.62 21.51 24.94
CA ALA A 117 -5.89 21.39 25.66
C ALA A 117 -6.43 19.94 25.66
N LEU A 118 -5.78 19.01 24.95
CA LEU A 118 -6.21 17.62 24.89
C LEU A 118 -5.76 16.87 26.14
N SER A 119 -6.66 16.10 26.73
CA SER A 119 -6.32 15.19 27.82
C SER A 119 -5.48 14.01 27.32
N PRO A 120 -4.66 13.37 28.17
CA PRO A 120 -3.92 12.16 27.81
C PRO A 120 -4.82 11.05 27.26
N SER A 121 -6.06 10.95 27.76
CA SER A 121 -7.04 9.96 27.32
C SER A 121 -7.56 10.21 25.90
N GLU A 122 -7.63 11.47 25.47
CA GLU A 122 -8.01 11.82 24.11
C GLU A 122 -6.86 11.55 23.16
N LEU A 123 -5.63 11.88 23.57
CA LEU A 123 -4.42 11.61 22.78
C LEU A 123 -4.23 10.11 22.53
N SER A 124 -4.42 9.28 23.57
CA SER A 124 -4.34 7.83 23.43
C SER A 124 -5.44 7.28 22.53
N LYS A 125 -6.67 7.82 22.62
CA LYS A 125 -7.77 7.43 21.73
C LYS A 125 -7.46 7.78 20.27
N MET A 126 -6.90 8.95 19.99
CA MET A 126 -6.53 9.32 18.62
C MET A 126 -5.52 8.32 18.02
N TYR A 127 -4.49 7.94 18.78
CA TYR A 127 -3.53 6.94 18.33
C TYR A 127 -4.16 5.55 18.11
N ILE A 128 -5.01 5.12 19.04
CA ILE A 128 -5.73 3.83 18.90
C ILE A 128 -6.63 3.84 17.66
N VAL A 129 -7.30 4.95 17.37
CA VAL A 129 -8.15 5.07 16.18
C VAL A 129 -7.34 4.93 14.90
N THR A 130 -6.15 5.55 14.81
CA THR A 130 -5.31 5.41 13.61
C THR A 130 -4.81 3.98 13.40
N GLU A 131 -4.43 3.29 14.48
CA GLU A 131 -3.99 1.90 14.38
C GLU A 131 -5.14 0.94 14.07
N LYS A 132 -6.32 1.18 14.63
CA LYS A 132 -7.54 0.45 14.27
C LYS A 132 -7.93 0.65 12.81
N GLN A 133 -7.78 1.86 12.28
CA GLN A 133 -8.08 2.15 10.88
C GLN A 133 -7.17 1.36 9.93
N LYS A 134 -5.86 1.36 10.18
CA LYS A 134 -4.91 0.52 9.42
C LYS A 134 -5.25 -0.97 9.50
N SER A 135 -5.60 -1.44 10.70
CA SER A 135 -5.99 -2.83 10.92
C SER A 135 -7.27 -3.20 10.16
N LEU A 136 -8.24 -2.29 10.11
CA LEU A 136 -9.48 -2.48 9.34
C LEU A 136 -9.22 -2.50 7.83
N GLU A 137 -8.33 -1.66 7.33
CA GLU A 137 -7.95 -1.65 5.91
C GLU A 137 -7.29 -2.98 5.51
N LEU A 138 -6.39 -3.51 6.34
CA LEU A 138 -5.78 -4.83 6.14
C LEU A 138 -6.82 -5.96 6.19
N LEU A 139 -7.72 -5.95 7.18
CA LEU A 139 -8.78 -6.96 7.26
C LEU A 139 -9.72 -6.90 6.05
N HIS A 140 -9.99 -5.69 5.55
CA HIS A 140 -10.86 -5.51 4.39
C HIS A 140 -10.23 -6.08 3.12
N THR A 141 -8.94 -5.86 2.91
CA THR A 141 -8.23 -6.43 1.75
C THR A 141 -8.16 -7.95 1.83
N GLU A 142 -7.90 -8.52 3.02
CA GLU A 142 -7.90 -9.97 3.23
C GLU A 142 -9.29 -10.58 3.01
N LEU A 143 -10.34 -9.93 3.52
CA LEU A 143 -11.72 -10.36 3.32
C LEU A 143 -12.11 -10.33 1.84
N GLN A 144 -11.72 -9.28 1.10
CA GLN A 144 -11.94 -9.22 -0.35
C GLN A 144 -11.20 -10.34 -1.08
N ALA A 145 -9.95 -10.66 -0.70
CA ALA A 145 -9.20 -11.76 -1.28
C ALA A 145 -9.89 -13.12 -1.04
N ILE A 146 -10.37 -13.38 0.18
CA ILE A 146 -11.09 -14.61 0.52
C ILE A 146 -12.43 -14.70 -0.24
N LYS A 147 -13.17 -13.59 -0.35
CA LYS A 147 -14.40 -13.55 -1.14
C LYS A 147 -14.13 -13.89 -2.61
N GLY A 148 -13.10 -13.30 -3.21
CA GLY A 148 -12.71 -13.62 -4.58
C GLY A 148 -12.34 -15.10 -4.75
N ALA A 149 -11.56 -15.67 -3.82
CA ALA A 149 -11.22 -17.09 -3.85
C ALA A 149 -12.45 -18.01 -3.68
N ASN A 150 -13.40 -17.64 -2.82
CA ASN A 150 -14.65 -18.39 -2.65
C ASN A 150 -15.54 -18.34 -3.89
N GLU A 151 -15.65 -17.18 -4.54
CA GLU A 151 -16.38 -17.02 -5.80
C GLU A 151 -15.76 -17.89 -6.90
N GLU A 152 -14.43 -17.94 -6.99
CA GLU A 152 -13.70 -18.82 -7.92
C GLU A 152 -13.96 -20.31 -7.64
N LEU A 153 -13.88 -20.72 -6.37
CA LEU A 153 -14.15 -22.11 -5.97
C LEU A 153 -15.60 -22.52 -6.24
N LEU A 154 -16.57 -21.63 -5.98
CA LEU A 154 -17.98 -21.88 -6.30
C LEU A 154 -18.19 -22.04 -7.81
N ALA A 155 -17.60 -21.17 -8.62
CA ALA A 155 -17.66 -21.28 -10.07
C ALA A 155 -17.06 -22.61 -10.57
N ARG A 156 -15.98 -23.09 -9.94
CA ARG A 156 -15.36 -24.38 -10.26
C ARG A 156 -16.25 -25.56 -9.87
N ILE A 157 -16.89 -25.52 -8.70
CA ILE A 157 -17.84 -26.55 -8.27
C ILE A 157 -19.05 -26.61 -9.20
N GLU A 158 -19.59 -25.46 -9.61
CA GLU A 158 -20.69 -25.41 -10.58
C GLU A 158 -20.27 -25.90 -11.97
N GLY A 159 -19.00 -25.70 -12.35
CA GLY A 159 -18.40 -26.32 -13.52
C GLY A 159 -18.40 -27.84 -13.43
N PHE A 160 -17.86 -28.39 -12.33
CA PHE A 160 -17.85 -29.83 -12.10
C PHE A 160 -19.24 -30.45 -12.00
N LYS A 161 -20.21 -29.77 -11.39
CA LYS A 161 -21.60 -30.23 -11.37
C LYS A 161 -22.18 -30.37 -12.77
N ARG A 162 -21.98 -29.36 -13.62
CA ARG A 162 -22.44 -29.43 -15.02
C ARG A 162 -21.75 -30.53 -15.81
N GLU A 163 -20.47 -30.75 -15.56
CA GLU A 163 -19.71 -31.85 -16.17
C GLU A 163 -20.23 -33.23 -15.71
N ILE A 164 -20.51 -33.39 -14.42
CA ILE A 164 -21.12 -34.60 -13.86
C ILE A 164 -22.51 -34.82 -14.45
N ASP A 165 -23.37 -33.81 -14.48
CA ASP A 165 -24.72 -33.91 -15.04
C ASP A 165 -24.69 -34.28 -16.52
N SER A 166 -23.73 -33.71 -17.28
CA SER A 166 -23.48 -34.07 -18.68
C SER A 166 -23.05 -35.54 -18.81
N ASN A 167 -22.07 -35.98 -18.03
CA ASN A 167 -21.58 -37.35 -18.04
C ASN A 167 -22.70 -38.34 -17.65
N VAL A 168 -23.48 -38.04 -16.62
CA VAL A 168 -24.62 -38.87 -16.22
C VAL A 168 -25.66 -38.97 -17.34
N SER A 169 -25.93 -37.87 -18.05
CA SER A 169 -26.82 -37.89 -19.20
C SER A 169 -26.26 -38.66 -20.39
N GLU A 170 -24.93 -38.69 -20.57
CA GLU A 170 -24.26 -39.41 -21.66
C GLU A 170 -24.21 -40.92 -21.39
N TYR A 171 -23.90 -41.32 -20.15
CA TYR A 171 -23.78 -42.73 -19.77
C TYR A 171 -25.12 -43.37 -19.36
N GLY A 172 -26.14 -42.58 -19.01
CA GLY A 172 -27.48 -43.08 -18.67
C GLY A 172 -28.08 -44.01 -19.75
N PRO A 173 -28.12 -43.58 -21.02
CA PRO A 173 -28.57 -44.42 -22.13
C PRO A 173 -27.74 -45.70 -22.26
N VAL A 174 -26.41 -45.62 -22.12
CA VAL A 174 -25.52 -46.79 -22.20
C VAL A 174 -25.82 -47.80 -21.10
N THR A 175 -26.09 -47.34 -19.87
CA THR A 175 -26.48 -48.22 -18.77
C THR A 175 -27.86 -48.83 -18.95
N ASP A 176 -28.80 -48.10 -19.56
CA ASP A 176 -30.13 -48.64 -19.84
C ASP A 176 -30.08 -49.63 -21.02
N ASP A 177 -29.26 -49.38 -22.04
CA ASP A 177 -28.99 -50.32 -23.13
C ASP A 177 -28.35 -51.62 -22.60
N LEU A 178 -27.43 -51.53 -21.64
CA LEU A 178 -26.83 -52.69 -20.97
C LEU A 178 -27.84 -53.50 -20.17
N LYS A 179 -28.80 -52.86 -19.48
CA LYS A 179 -29.88 -53.57 -18.78
C LYS A 179 -30.81 -54.29 -19.74
N VAL A 180 -31.14 -53.65 -20.86
CA VAL A 180 -31.96 -54.28 -21.90
C VAL A 180 -31.27 -55.53 -22.45
N LEU A 181 -29.94 -55.51 -22.60
CA LEU A 181 -29.18 -56.69 -23.02
C LEU A 181 -29.17 -57.79 -21.94
N ASP A 182 -29.07 -57.42 -20.66
CA ASP A 182 -29.16 -58.35 -19.51
C ASP A 182 -30.55 -59.02 -19.46
N ASP A 183 -31.62 -58.24 -19.61
CA ASP A 183 -33.01 -58.72 -19.65
C ASP A 183 -33.26 -59.66 -20.86
N ILE A 184 -32.64 -59.37 -22.02
CA ILE A 184 -32.74 -60.23 -23.21
C ILE A 184 -31.99 -61.55 -23.02
N ASP A 185 -30.86 -61.54 -22.32
CA ASP A 185 -30.08 -62.77 -22.05
C ASP A 185 -30.83 -63.68 -21.06
N GLU A 186 -31.38 -63.13 -19.96
CA GLU A 186 -32.21 -63.88 -19.01
C GLU A 186 -33.43 -64.51 -19.69
N THR A 187 -34.14 -63.75 -20.53
CA THR A 187 -35.32 -64.27 -21.24
C THR A 187 -34.97 -65.30 -22.32
N SER A 188 -33.79 -65.20 -22.93
CA SER A 188 -33.26 -66.19 -23.87
C SER A 188 -32.90 -67.50 -23.17
N GLU A 189 -32.26 -67.42 -22.00
CA GLU A 189 -31.95 -68.59 -21.18
C GLU A 189 -33.24 -69.28 -20.67
N GLU A 190 -34.23 -68.51 -20.21
CA GLU A 190 -35.54 -69.05 -19.81
C GLU A 190 -36.30 -69.72 -20.97
N ALA A 191 -36.27 -69.11 -22.16
CA ALA A 191 -36.89 -69.67 -23.35
C ALA A 191 -36.22 -70.98 -23.80
N ALA A 192 -34.88 -71.02 -23.80
CA ALA A 192 -34.11 -72.22 -24.13
C ALA A 192 -34.35 -73.35 -23.11
N PHE A 193 -34.46 -73.02 -21.82
CA PHE A 193 -34.81 -74.00 -20.79
C PHE A 193 -36.23 -74.55 -20.97
N LYS A 194 -37.20 -73.68 -21.29
CA LYS A 194 -38.58 -74.10 -21.54
C LYS A 194 -38.70 -75.01 -22.76
N GLU A 195 -38.03 -74.69 -23.86
CA GLU A 195 -38.02 -75.52 -25.07
C GLU A 195 -37.37 -76.89 -24.81
N MET A 196 -36.30 -76.94 -24.01
CA MET A 196 -35.67 -78.20 -23.58
C MET A 196 -36.62 -79.04 -22.72
N VAL A 197 -37.38 -78.42 -21.82
CA VAL A 197 -38.38 -79.11 -20.98
C VAL A 197 -39.54 -79.61 -21.83
N GLU A 198 -40.05 -78.82 -22.76
CA GLU A 198 -41.13 -79.23 -23.67
C GLU A 198 -40.70 -80.41 -24.56
N TRP A 199 -39.49 -80.37 -25.12
CA TRP A 199 -38.91 -81.49 -25.87
C TRP A 199 -38.80 -82.76 -25.01
N ALA A 200 -38.30 -82.63 -23.77
CA ALA A 200 -38.17 -83.77 -22.85
C ALA A 200 -39.54 -84.36 -22.47
N VAL A 201 -40.57 -83.52 -22.32
CA VAL A 201 -41.95 -83.97 -22.06
C VAL A 201 -42.55 -84.67 -23.27
N GLU A 202 -42.39 -84.12 -24.48
CA GLU A 202 -42.86 -84.76 -25.70
C GLU A 202 -42.21 -86.13 -25.91
N GLU A 203 -40.91 -86.25 -25.65
CA GLU A 203 -40.19 -87.52 -25.80
C GLU A 203 -40.64 -88.57 -24.77
N LEU A 204 -40.96 -88.15 -23.54
CA LEU A 204 -41.53 -89.04 -22.52
C LEU A 204 -42.96 -89.49 -22.86
N THR A 205 -43.76 -88.66 -23.52
CA THR A 205 -45.13 -89.01 -23.94
C THR A 205 -45.21 -89.92 -25.17
N LYS A 206 -44.10 -90.14 -25.89
CA LYS A 206 -44.06 -91.08 -27.03
C LYS A 206 -43.85 -92.54 -26.63
N PHE A 207 -43.65 -92.82 -25.34
CA PHE A 207 -43.39 -94.18 -24.82
C PHE A 207 -44.60 -94.83 -24.10
N ASP A 208 -45.77 -94.18 -24.10
CA ASP A 208 -47.09 -94.74 -23.74
C ASP A 208 -47.97 -94.92 -24.98
#